data_AF-A0A804MGB9-F1
#
_entry.id   AF-A0A804MGB9-F1
#
_cell.length_a   1.000
_cell.length_b   1.000
_cell.length_c   1.000
_cell.angle_alpha   90.00
_cell.angle_beta   90.00
_cell.angle_gamma   90.00
#
_symmetry.space_group_name_H-M   'P 1'
#
loop_
_entity.id
_entity.type
_entity.pdbx_description
1 polymer ?
#
loop_
_entity_poly.entity_id
_entity_poly.type
_entity_poly.pdbx_seq_one_letter_code
_entity_poly.pdbx_strand_id
1 'polypeptide(L)' 'MVLRRAATECPKKVAGLKDLVNLPTQLREFAGGRSQMSHISFFLSVWSYIKDNKLQVLLPMTQRIRTL' A
#
# COMPACT_ATOMS: atom_id res chain seq x y z
N MET A 1 -12.53 -4.20 9.11
CA MET A 1 -13.31 -5.42 8.79
C MET A 1 -12.85 -6.13 7.50
N VAL A 2 -12.34 -5.42 6.48
CA VAL A 2 -11.96 -6.00 5.16
C VAL A 2 -10.85 -7.05 5.23
N LEU A 3 -9.77 -6.80 5.98
CA LEU A 3 -8.64 -7.75 6.07
C LEU A 3 -9.04 -9.10 6.70
N ARG A 4 -10.04 -9.10 7.60
CA ARG A 4 -10.55 -10.34 8.22
C ARG A 4 -11.36 -11.17 7.22
N ARG A 5 -12.14 -10.53 6.33
CA ARG A 5 -12.84 -11.22 5.23
C ARG A 5 -11.87 -11.75 4.17
N ALA A 6 -10.88 -10.95 3.80
CA ALA A 6 -9.84 -11.42 2.87
C ALA A 6 -9.06 -12.62 3.44
N ALA A 7 -8.83 -12.64 4.76
CA ALA A 7 -8.17 -13.77 5.43
C ALA A 7 -8.99 -15.07 5.38
N THR A 8 -10.33 -14.97 5.38
CA THR A 8 -11.22 -16.14 5.24
C THR A 8 -11.32 -16.61 3.79
N GLU A 9 -11.27 -15.70 2.81
CA GLU A 9 -11.39 -16.06 1.39
C GLU A 9 -10.10 -16.61 0.79
N CYS A 10 -8.93 -16.11 1.22
CA CYS A 10 -7.63 -16.51 0.67
C CYS A 10 -6.55 -16.54 1.77
N PRO A 11 -6.63 -17.50 2.72
CA PRO A 11 -5.77 -17.52 3.91
C PRO A 11 -4.28 -17.56 3.56
N LYS A 12 -3.88 -18.34 2.55
CA LYS A 12 -2.48 -18.43 2.11
C LYS A 12 -1.95 -17.10 1.56
N LYS A 13 -2.75 -16.38 0.75
CA LYS A 13 -2.35 -15.08 0.20
C LYS A 13 -2.25 -14.02 1.30
N VAL A 14 -3.19 -14.02 2.25
CA VAL A 14 -3.16 -13.06 3.36
C VAL A 14 -2.05 -13.38 4.36
N ALA A 15 -1.70 -14.64 4.56
CA ALA A 15 -0.52 -15.01 5.35
C ALA A 15 0.76 -14.41 4.77
N GLY A 16 0.98 -14.54 3.45
CA GLY A 16 2.13 -13.92 2.78
C GLY A 16 2.13 -12.38 2.80
N LEU A 17 0.97 -11.75 3.02
CA LEU A 17 0.88 -10.31 3.22
C LEU A 17 1.22 -9.89 4.67
N LYS A 18 1.01 -10.78 5.63
CA LYS A 18 1.35 -10.55 7.04
C LYS A 18 2.80 -10.91 7.38
N ASP A 19 3.48 -11.62 6.49
CA ASP A 19 4.86 -12.04 6.69
C ASP A 19 5.80 -10.83 6.85
N LEU A 20 6.68 -10.89 7.85
CA LEU A 20 7.62 -9.82 8.17
C LEU A 20 8.82 -9.91 7.24
N VAL A 21 8.95 -8.94 6.34
CA VAL A 21 10.09 -8.89 5.42
C VAL A 21 11.07 -7.80 5.84
N ASN A 22 12.36 -8.04 5.58
CA ASN A 22 13.39 -7.04 5.78
C ASN A 22 13.23 -5.91 4.75
N LEU A 23 13.14 -4.68 5.23
CA LEU A 23 13.05 -3.51 4.38
C LEU A 23 14.43 -3.14 3.83
N PRO A 24 14.55 -2.89 2.52
CA PRO A 24 15.70 -2.21 1.92
C PRO A 24 15.99 -0.89 2.66
N THR A 25 17.25 -0.50 2.75
CA THR A 25 17.69 0.70 3.49
C THR A 25 16.91 1.95 3.10
N GLN A 26 16.63 2.14 1.82
CA GLN A 26 15.86 3.28 1.31
C GLN A 26 14.41 3.32 1.84
N LEU A 27 13.82 2.15 2.10
CA LEU A 27 12.47 2.04 2.64
C LEU A 27 12.46 2.10 4.18
N ARG A 28 13.61 1.89 4.83
CA ARG A 28 13.74 2.01 6.29
C ARG A 28 13.53 3.45 6.76
N GLU A 29 14.03 4.43 6.02
CA GLU A 29 13.77 5.85 6.26
C GLU A 29 12.27 6.13 6.17
N PHE A 30 11.63 5.65 5.11
CA PHE A 30 10.18 5.79 4.91
C PHE A 30 9.34 5.09 5.99
N ALA A 31 9.78 3.92 6.46
CA ALA A 31 9.10 3.13 7.49
C ALA A 31 9.36 3.63 8.93
N GLY A 32 10.01 4.79 9.11
CA GLY A 32 10.29 5.39 10.41
C GLY A 32 11.38 4.66 11.20
N GLY A 33 12.41 4.17 10.51
CA GLY A 33 13.55 3.46 11.12
C GLY A 33 13.35 1.96 11.31
N ARG A 34 12.19 1.41 10.91
CA ARG A 34 11.92 -0.03 11.06
C ARG A 34 12.71 -0.87 10.06
N SER A 35 13.44 -1.86 10.56
CA SER A 35 14.16 -2.83 9.76
C SER A 35 13.25 -3.87 9.09
N GLN A 36 12.10 -4.15 9.71
CA GLN A 36 11.15 -5.15 9.27
C GLN A 36 9.73 -4.62 9.32
N MET A 37 8.95 -4.99 8.30
CA MET A 37 7.54 -4.65 8.23
C MET A 37 6.81 -5.70 7.40
N SER A 38 5.54 -5.94 7.70
CA SER A 38 4.74 -6.82 6.87
C SER A 38 4.40 -6.15 5.55
N HIS A 39 4.25 -6.92 4.47
CA HIS A 39 3.84 -6.38 3.16
C HIS A 39 2.55 -5.56 3.26
N ILE A 40 1.56 -6.02 4.03
CA ILE A 40 0.31 -5.29 4.22
C ILE A 40 0.53 -3.98 4.96
N SER A 41 1.35 -3.97 6.01
CA SER A 41 1.65 -2.75 6.75
C SER A 41 2.40 -1.76 5.88
N PHE A 42 3.40 -2.21 5.13
CA PHE A 42 4.15 -1.35 4.22
C PHE A 42 3.26 -0.76 3.12
N PHE A 43 2.40 -1.58 2.51
CA PHE A 43 1.43 -1.13 1.53
C PHE A 43 0.48 -0.07 2.09
N LEU A 44 -0.04 -0.26 3.32
CA LEU A 44 -0.90 0.71 3.98
C LEU A 44 -0.16 2.03 4.29
N SER A 45 1.11 1.97 4.70
CA SER A 45 1.94 3.16 4.91
C SER A 45 2.17 3.94 3.62
N VAL A 46 2.52 3.26 2.52
CA VAL A 46 2.67 3.89 1.19
C VAL A 46 1.34 4.49 0.72
N TRP A 47 0.24 3.76 0.85
CA TRP A 47 -1.08 4.24 0.47
C TRP A 47 -1.50 5.48 1.28
N SER A 48 -1.29 5.46 2.59
CA SER A 48 -1.56 6.60 3.46
C SER A 48 -0.72 7.81 3.07
N TYR A 49 0.57 7.61 2.79
CA TYR A 49 1.47 8.69 2.36
C TYR A 49 1.03 9.34 1.05
N ILE A 50 0.62 8.54 0.05
CA ILE A 50 0.09 9.04 -1.22
C ILE A 50 -1.16 9.90 -0.99
N LYS A 51 -2.06 9.45 -0.11
CA LYS A 51 -3.30 10.17 0.21
C LYS A 51 -3.04 11.46 0.98
N ASP A 52 -2.18 11.41 2.00
CA ASP A 52 -1.87 12.53 2.88
C ASP A 52 -1.12 13.65 2.12
N ASN A 53 -0.18 13.26 1.25
CA ASN A 53 0.59 14.20 0.42
C ASN A 53 -0.12 14.58 -0.88
N LYS A 54 -1.38 14.16 -1.08
CA LYS A 54 -2.15 14.42 -2.31
C LYS A 54 -1.39 14.05 -3.60
N LEU A 55 -0.53 13.04 -3.53
CA LEU A 55 0.26 12.54 -4.67
C LEU A 55 -0.59 11.78 -5.69
N GLN A 56 -1.85 11.51 -5.33
CA GLN A 56 -2.80 10.98 -6.28
C GLN A 56 -3.10 12.06 -7.32
N VAL A 57 -2.61 11.86 -8.54
CA VAL A 57 -3.06 12.66 -9.69
C VAL A 57 -4.55 12.39 -9.85
N LEU A 58 -5.36 13.34 -9.38
CA LEU A 58 -6.76 13.43 -9.75
C LEU A 58 -6.78 13.91 -11.19
N LEU A 59 -6.51 13.01 -12.14
CA LEU A 59 -6.81 13.31 -13.53
C LEU A 59 -8.32 13.54 -13.58
N PRO A 60 -8.79 14.76 -13.91
CA PRO A 60 -10.21 14.92 -14.20
C PRO A 60 -10.51 13.99 -15.36
N MET A 61 -11.38 13.01 -15.13
CA MET A 61 -11.99 12.17 -16.17
C MET A 61 -12.66 13.01 -17.28
N THR A 62 -12.71 14.34 -17.15
CA THR A 62 -13.27 15.30 -18.09
C THR A 62 -12.33 15.72 -19.23
N GLN A 63 -11.01 15.46 -19.20
CA GLN A 63 -10.12 15.87 -20.31
C GLN A 63 -9.92 14.84 -21.43
N ARG A 64 -10.39 13.59 -21.25
CA ARG A 64 -10.14 12.53 -22.25
C ARG A 64 -11.25 12.27 -23.28
N ILE A 65 -12.34 13.03 -23.26
CA ILE A 65 -13.47 12.89 -24.22
C ILE A 65 -13.50 14.03 -25.26
N ARG A 66 -12.55 14.99 -25.27
CA ARG A 66 -12.52 16.11 -26.24
C ARG A 66 -11.50 15.95 -27.39
N THR A 67 -11.01 14.74 -27.67
CA THR A 67 -9.95 14.54 -28.69
C THR A 67 -10.15 13.32 -29.59
N LEU A 68 -11.37 12.80 -29.67
CA LEU A 68 -11.84 11.84 -30.68
C LEU A 68 -13.21 12.30 -31.17
#